data_AF-A0A7C7R7Q3-F1
#
_entry.id   AF-A0A7C7R7Q3-F1
#
_cell.length_a   1.000
_cell.length_b   1.000
_cell.length_c   1.000
_cell.angle_alpha   90.00
_cell.angle_beta   90.00
_cell.angle_gamma   90.00
#
_symmetry.space_group_name_H-M   'P 1'
#
loop_
_entity.id
_entity.type
_entity.pdbx_description
1 polymer ?
#
loop_
_entity_poly.entity_id
_entity_poly.type
_entity_poly.pdbx_seq_one_letter_code
_entity_poly.pdbx_strand_id
1 'polypeptide(L)' 'MHTLVELWAWNKPKQEICDRRESPWDDPNRRPSHADRRKALRRAMIETELLTITRCWWLARKILRLPRRLTQQAV' A
#
# COMPACT_ATOMS: atom_id res chain seq x y z
N MET A 1 1.29 3.07 18.25
CA MET A 1 0.39 2.73 17.12
C MET A 1 0.77 1.39 16.49
N HIS A 2 0.66 0.28 17.22
CA HIS A 2 1.02 -1.07 16.72
C HIS A 2 -0.26 -1.93 16.59
N THR A 3 -1.11 -1.90 17.62
CA THR A 3 -2.34 -2.71 17.71
C THR A 3 -3.32 -2.51 16.55
N LEU A 4 -3.61 -1.27 16.15
CA LEU A 4 -4.54 -0.99 15.05
C LEU A 4 -4.03 -1.50 13.70
N VAL A 5 -2.71 -1.47 13.50
CA VAL A 5 -2.08 -1.95 12.26
C VAL A 5 -2.17 -3.48 12.20
N GLU A 6 -1.88 -4.15 13.31
CA GLU A 6 -2.01 -5.62 13.42
C GLU A 6 -3.46 -6.06 13.24
N LEU A 7 -4.41 -5.36 13.88
CA LEU A 7 -5.83 -5.65 13.75
C LEU A 7 -6.32 -5.49 12.30
N TRP A 8 -5.92 -4.41 11.63
CA TRP A 8 -6.25 -4.19 10.22
C TRP A 8 -5.63 -5.27 9.30
N ALA A 9 -4.42 -5.71 9.60
CA ALA A 9 -3.70 -6.72 8.82
C ALA A 9 -4.15 -8.16 9.13
N TRP A 10 -4.90 -8.38 10.22
CA TRP A 10 -5.22 -9.71 10.75
C TRP A 10 -5.85 -10.65 9.71
N ASN A 11 -6.75 -10.13 8.88
CA ASN A 11 -7.48 -10.93 7.88
C ASN A 11 -6.98 -10.69 6.44
N LYS A 12 -5.77 -10.15 6.27
CA LYS A 12 -5.22 -9.85 4.94
C LYS A 12 -4.24 -10.92 4.47
N PRO A 13 -4.31 -11.33 3.20
CA PRO A 13 -3.36 -12.29 2.68
C PRO A 13 -1.96 -11.68 2.66
N LYS A 14 -0.95 -12.53 2.87
CA LYS A 14 0.45 -12.13 2.90
C LYS A 14 0.88 -11.37 1.64
N GLN A 15 0.34 -11.76 0.49
CA GLN A 15 0.63 -11.16 -0.81
C GLN A 15 0.12 -9.72 -0.93
N GLU A 16 -0.93 -9.33 -0.20
CA GLU A 16 -1.41 -7.94 -0.15
C GLU A 16 -0.56 -7.08 0.80
N ILE A 17 -0.01 -7.69 1.85
CA ILE A 17 0.78 -7.00 2.86
C ILE A 17 2.24 -6.80 2.38
N CYS A 18 2.78 -7.80 1.69
CA CYS A 18 4.19 -7.86 1.36
C CYS A 18 4.43 -7.59 -0.13
N ASP A 19 4.96 -6.41 -0.45
CA ASP A 19 5.44 -6.07 -1.79
C ASP A 19 6.97 -6.08 -1.80
N ARG A 20 7.54 -7.16 -2.35
CA ARG A 20 9.00 -7.41 -2.41
C ARG A 20 9.61 -7.11 -3.77
N ARG A 21 8.92 -6.39 -4.66
CA ARG A 21 9.44 -6.06 -5.99
C ARG A 21 10.77 -5.28 -5.93
N GLU A 22 10.96 -4.51 -4.87
CA GLU A 22 12.17 -3.71 -4.60
C GLU A 22 13.28 -4.50 -3.89
N SER A 23 13.03 -5.75 -3.48
CA SER A 23 13.99 -6.61 -2.79
C SER A 23 13.83 -8.06 -3.22
N PRO A 24 14.12 -8.38 -4.51
CA PRO A 24 13.94 -9.73 -5.07
C PRO A 24 14.82 -10.81 -4.42
N TRP A 25 15.84 -10.41 -3.66
CA TRP A 25 16.71 -11.29 -2.89
C TRP A 25 16.16 -11.66 -1.49
N ASP A 26 15.07 -11.03 -1.03
CA ASP A 26 14.45 -11.36 0.26
C ASP A 26 13.58 -12.62 0.14
N ASP A 27 13.59 -13.46 1.18
CA ASP A 27 12.91 -14.76 1.15
C ASP A 27 11.40 -14.59 0.93
N PRO A 28 10.82 -15.09 -0.19
CA PRO A 28 9.40 -14.97 -0.49
C PRO A 28 8.51 -15.60 0.60
N ASN A 29 9.03 -16.53 1.40
CA ASN A 29 8.29 -17.24 2.44
C ASN A 29 8.38 -16.60 3.83
N ARG A 30 9.30 -15.66 4.05
CA ARG A 30 9.42 -14.92 5.33
C ARG A 30 8.10 -14.25 5.75
N ARG A 31 7.77 -14.35 7.04
CA ARG A 31 6.57 -13.73 7.65
C ARG A 31 6.61 -12.20 7.52
N PRO A 32 5.49 -11.53 7.22
CA PRO A 32 5.42 -10.08 7.24
C PRO A 32 5.81 -9.51 8.59
N SER A 33 6.67 -8.51 8.57
CA SER A 33 6.99 -7.70 9.74
C SER A 33 5.89 -6.65 9.99
N HIS A 34 5.91 -6.04 11.18
CA HIS A 34 5.07 -4.86 11.45
C HIS A 34 5.38 -3.70 10.49
N ALA A 35 6.63 -3.58 10.01
CA ALA A 35 6.99 -2.58 9.02
C ALA A 35 6.25 -2.82 7.69
N ASP A 36 6.16 -4.08 7.24
CA ASP A 36 5.41 -4.44 6.04
C ASP A 36 3.92 -4.12 6.19
N ARG A 37 3.33 -4.48 7.34
CA ARG A 37 1.91 -4.17 7.63
C ARG A 37 1.64 -2.67 7.64
N ARG A 38 2.52 -1.86 8.25
CA ARG A 38 2.41 -0.39 8.22
C ARG A 38 2.55 0.16 6.80
N LYS A 39 3.50 -0.36 6.01
CA LYS A 39 3.71 0.03 4.62
C LYS A 39 2.45 -0.26 3.79
N ALA A 40 1.87 -1.45 3.94
CA ALA A 40 0.63 -1.85 3.28
C ALA A 40 -0.56 -0.98 3.69
N LEU A 41 -0.72 -0.70 4.99
CA LEU A 41 -1.78 0.19 5.48
C LEU A 41 -1.66 1.59 4.88
N ARG A 42 -0.45 2.15 4.84
CA ARG A 42 -0.22 3.47 4.25
C ARG A 42 -0.60 3.49 2.77
N ARG A 43 -0.23 2.46 2.01
CA ARG A 43 -0.59 2.34 0.60
C ARG A 43 -2.10 2.28 0.42
N ALA A 44 -2.80 1.49 1.23
CA ALA A 44 -4.26 1.37 1.19
C ALA A 44 -4.96 2.69 1.52
N MET A 45 -4.49 3.43 2.52
CA MET A 45 -5.00 4.76 2.86
C MET A 45 -4.82 5.73 1.70
N ILE A 46 -3.62 5.83 1.13
CA ILE A 46 -3.33 6.73 0.00
C ILE A 46 -4.21 6.38 -1.21
N GLU A 47 -4.35 5.09 -1.55
CA GLU A 47 -5.20 4.65 -2.65
C GLU A 47 -6.68 5.01 -2.41
N THR A 48 -7.16 4.84 -1.18
CA THR A 48 -8.54 5.20 -0.80
C THR A 48 -8.79 6.71 -0.91
N GLU A 49 -7.86 7.54 -0.44
CA GLU A 49 -7.95 9.00 -0.53
C GLU A 49 -7.94 9.45 -2.00
N LEU A 50 -7.03 8.91 -2.80
CA LEU A 50 -6.97 9.21 -4.23
C LEU A 50 -8.28 8.80 -4.94
N LEU A 51 -8.81 7.62 -4.66
CA LEU A 51 -10.07 7.18 -5.23
C LEU A 51 -11.22 8.11 -4.80
N THR A 52 -11.27 8.52 -3.54
CA THR A 52 -12.27 9.46 -3.02
C THR A 52 -12.19 10.80 -3.74
N ILE A 53 -11.00 11.37 -3.87
CA ILE A 53 -10.78 12.63 -4.60
C ILE A 53 -11.19 12.49 -6.08
N THR A 54 -10.83 11.38 -6.74
CA THR A 54 -11.22 11.14 -8.14
C THR A 54 -12.72 10.96 -8.37
N ARG A 55 -13.44 10.49 -7.34
CA ARG A 55 -14.90 10.33 -7.43
C ARG A 55 -15.63 11.64 -7.20
N CYS A 56 -15.12 12.50 -6.32
CA CYS A 56 -15.73 13.81 -6.04
C CYS A 56 -15.36 14.89 -7.07
N TRP A 57 -14.16 14.83 -7.65
CA TRP A 57 -13.70 15.82 -8.63
C TRP A 57 -13.56 15.18 -10.01
N TRP A 58 -14.09 15.85 -11.05
CA TRP A 58 -13.88 15.51 -12.46
C TRP A 58 -12.43 15.82 -12.89
N LEU A 59 -11.46 15.19 -12.22
CA LEU A 59 -10.03 15.38 -12.46
C LEU A 59 -9.64 14.70 -13.76
N ALA A 60 -8.99 15.47 -14.64
CA ALA A 60 -8.50 14.96 -15.92
C ALA A 60 -7.60 13.73 -15.71
N ARG A 61 -7.92 12.63 -16.41
CA ARG A 61 -7.23 11.32 -16.34
C ARG A 61 -5.69 11.38 -16.38
N LYS A 62 -5.09 12.45 -16.93
CA LYS A 62 -3.64 12.68 -16.95
C LYS A 62 -3.04 12.88 -15.55
N ILE A 63 -3.74 13.54 -14.62
CA ILE A 63 -3.24 13.81 -13.26
C ILE A 63 -3.17 12.52 -12.43
N LEU A 64 -4.08 11.57 -12.71
CA LEU A 64 -4.20 10.30 -11.99
C LEU A 64 -3.13 9.25 -12.33
N ARG A 65 -2.36 9.46 -13.41
CA ARG A 65 -1.25 8.56 -13.75
C ARG A 65 -0.03 8.69 -12.84
N LEU A 66 0.15 9.87 -12.24
CA LEU A 66 1.32 10.19 -11.40
C LEU A 66 1.28 9.53 -10.01
N PRO A 67 0.18 9.57 -9.24
CA PRO A 67 0.18 9.00 -7.90
C PRO A 67 0.37 7.48 -7.89
N ARG A 68 -0.03 6.77 -8.95
CA ARG A 68 0.19 5.33 -9.11
C ARG A 68 1.67 4.95 -9.32
N ARG A 69 2.49 5.86 -9.87
CA ARG A 69 3.94 5.66 -10.01
C ARG A 69 4.67 6.04 -8.72
N LEU A 70 4.24 7.11 -8.06
CA LEU A 70 4.86 7.56 -6.80
C LEU A 70 4.60 6.59 -5.65
N THR A 71 3.42 5.96 -5.58
CA THR A 71 3.15 4.88 -4.61
C THR A 71 3.95 3.60 -4.88
N GLN A 72 4.56 3.45 -6.06
CA GLN A 72 5.48 2.37 -6.41
C GLN A 72 6.96 2.75 -6.29
N GLN A 73 7.29 4.02 -6.04
CA GLN A 73 8.67 4.53 -6.01
C GLN A 73 9.05 5.23 -4.68
N ALA A 74 8.10 5.55 -3.81
CA ALA A 74 8.35 6.26 -2.55
C ALA A 74 8.72 5.33 -1.38
N VAL A 75 9.54 4.32 -1.65
CA VAL A 75 10.08 3.36 -0.66
C VAL A 75 11.58 3.31 -0.81
#